data_AF-A0A7X2SXQ3-F1
#
_entry.id   AF-A0A7X2SXQ3-F1
#
_cell.length_a   1.000
_cell.length_b   1.000
_cell.length_c   1.000
_cell.angle_alpha   90.00
_cell.angle_beta   90.00
_cell.angle_gamma   90.00
#
_symmetry.space_group_name_H-M   'P 1'
#
loop_
_entity.id
_entity.type
_entity.pdbx_description
1 polymer ?
#
loop_
_entity_poly.entity_id
_entity_poly.type
_entity_poly.pdbx_seq_one_letter_code
_entity_poly.pdbx_strand_id
1 'polypeptide(L)'
;HPAVLGWHISNEYGGECHCDRCQQAFRSWLQRRYETLENLNLAWWSDFWSHTYSDWSQIVSPAPQGEMSIHGLNLDWRRFMTDQVTDFCREEIKPLKQANPDLPATTNFMEYFYDYDYWKLAPVLDFISWDSYPMWHNEKDETTLACYTAMYHDLMRTLKQGKPFVLMESTPSATNWQPTSKLKKPGMHILSSLQAVAHGADAVQYFQWRKSRGSVEKFHGAVVDHVGHLDTRTGREVSELGRMLAAMTPVLGSRVEARVAIIFDWESRWAMDNAQGPRNLGLHYERTVNEHYRAFWEQGVAVDVINGDCDLSGYDLVIAPMLYMVRDGFAARVEQHLERGGHFVASYWSGIVNESDLCYPGGFPGPL
;
A
#
# COMPACT_ATOMS: atom_id res chain seq x y z
N HIS A 1 7.42 -11.26 -28.80
CA HIS A 1 7.28 -10.14 -29.76
C HIS A 1 8.16 -8.98 -29.29
N PRO A 2 8.91 -8.28 -30.16
CA PRO A 2 9.89 -7.26 -29.74
C PRO A 2 9.31 -6.02 -29.05
N ALA A 3 8.03 -5.71 -29.26
CA ALA A 3 7.37 -4.58 -28.60
C ALA A 3 6.95 -4.83 -27.14
N VAL A 4 7.05 -6.06 -26.63
CA VAL A 4 6.64 -6.38 -25.25
C VAL A 4 7.75 -5.93 -24.29
N LEU A 5 7.43 -4.99 -23.40
CA LEU A 5 8.37 -4.44 -22.42
C LEU A 5 8.28 -5.11 -21.05
N GLY A 6 7.17 -5.77 -20.76
CA GLY A 6 6.90 -6.44 -19.49
C GLY A 6 5.47 -6.95 -19.44
N TRP A 7 5.12 -7.59 -18.33
CA TRP A 7 3.81 -8.17 -18.07
C TRP A 7 3.07 -7.34 -17.03
N HIS A 8 1.88 -6.86 -17.41
CA HIS A 8 0.89 -6.35 -16.48
C HIS A 8 -0.02 -7.51 -16.08
N ILE A 9 0.14 -8.01 -14.85
CA ILE A 9 -0.58 -9.17 -14.33
C ILE A 9 -1.91 -8.70 -13.76
N SER A 10 -3.02 -9.26 -14.24
CA SER A 10 -4.37 -8.87 -13.83
C SER A 10 -4.60 -7.34 -13.94
N ASN A 11 -5.47 -6.80 -13.08
CA ASN A 11 -5.68 -5.37 -12.85
C ASN A 11 -6.20 -5.14 -11.43
N GLU A 12 -5.58 -4.22 -10.68
CA GLU A 12 -6.02 -3.74 -9.36
C GLU A 12 -6.59 -4.87 -8.48
N TYR A 13 -5.76 -5.86 -8.11
CA TYR A 13 -6.24 -6.93 -7.24
C TYR A 13 -6.87 -6.34 -5.97
N GLY A 14 -8.05 -6.84 -5.63
CA GLY A 14 -8.80 -6.41 -4.44
C GLY A 14 -9.97 -7.35 -4.10
N GLY A 15 -10.49 -7.20 -2.89
CA GLY A 15 -11.63 -7.96 -2.39
C GLY A 15 -11.29 -9.31 -1.76
N GLU A 16 -12.35 -10.04 -1.42
CA GLU A 16 -12.29 -11.28 -0.66
C GLU A 16 -13.38 -12.26 -1.09
N CYS A 17 -13.17 -13.55 -0.79
CA CYS A 17 -14.13 -14.60 -1.11
C CYS A 17 -14.35 -15.52 0.09
N HIS A 18 -15.61 -15.71 0.46
CA HIS A 18 -16.02 -16.49 1.63
C HIS A 18 -16.65 -17.84 1.27
N CYS A 19 -16.51 -18.29 0.01
CA CYS A 19 -17.06 -19.57 -0.44
C CYS A 19 -16.38 -20.77 0.26
N ASP A 20 -17.02 -21.95 0.25
CA ASP A 20 -16.53 -23.14 0.95
C ASP A 20 -15.09 -23.54 0.58
N ARG A 21 -14.66 -23.28 -0.66
CA ARG A 21 -13.28 -23.52 -1.09
C ARG A 21 -12.29 -22.62 -0.35
N CYS A 22 -12.63 -21.34 -0.21
CA CYS A 22 -11.82 -20.37 0.53
C CYS A 22 -11.85 -20.66 2.03
N GLN A 23 -13.00 -21.08 2.59
CA GLN A 23 -13.08 -21.53 3.99
C GLN A 23 -12.14 -22.71 4.25
N GLN A 24 -12.13 -23.71 3.35
CA GLN A 24 -11.24 -24.87 3.48
C GLN A 24 -9.76 -24.47 3.36
N ALA A 25 -9.43 -23.58 2.43
CA ALA A 25 -8.09 -23.05 2.29
C ALA A 25 -7.64 -22.26 3.53
N PHE A 26 -8.54 -21.45 4.11
CA PHE A 26 -8.28 -20.69 5.32
C PHE A 26 -8.03 -21.59 6.53
N ARG A 27 -8.86 -22.61 6.75
CA ARG A 27 -8.60 -23.62 7.80
C ARG A 27 -7.25 -24.30 7.62
N SER A 28 -6.91 -24.65 6.38
CA SER A 28 -5.62 -25.27 6.07
C SER A 28 -4.45 -24.31 6.32
N TRP A 29 -4.64 -23.01 6.08
CA TRP A 29 -3.67 -21.96 6.39
C TRP A 29 -3.47 -21.82 7.91
N LEU A 30 -4.56 -21.78 8.67
CA LEU A 30 -4.52 -21.71 10.14
C LEU A 30 -3.86 -22.94 10.77
N GLN A 31 -4.14 -24.13 10.26
CA GLN A 31 -3.48 -25.37 10.70
C GLN A 31 -1.97 -25.31 10.51
N ARG A 32 -1.49 -24.75 9.39
CA ARG A 32 -0.04 -24.57 9.17
C ARG A 32 0.56 -23.49 10.07
N ARG A 33 -0.20 -22.44 10.38
CA ARG A 33 0.27 -21.32 11.21
C ARG A 33 0.35 -21.68 12.68
N TYR A 34 -0.66 -22.35 13.21
CA TYR A 34 -0.82 -22.57 14.65
C TYR A 34 -0.51 -23.99 15.11
N GLU A 35 -0.52 -24.96 14.18
CA GLU A 35 -0.32 -26.41 14.39
C GLU A 35 -1.43 -27.08 15.22
N THR A 36 -1.88 -26.44 16.30
CA THR A 36 -2.91 -26.94 17.22
C THR A 36 -4.00 -25.91 17.47
N LEU A 37 -5.20 -26.37 17.86
CA LEU A 37 -6.30 -25.47 18.24
C LEU A 37 -6.01 -24.76 19.56
N GLU A 38 -5.25 -25.38 20.46
CA GLU A 38 -4.81 -24.75 21.71
C GLU A 38 -4.00 -23.49 21.44
N ASN A 39 -3.04 -23.56 20.52
CA ASN A 39 -2.23 -22.40 20.13
C ASN A 39 -3.08 -21.31 19.48
N LEU A 40 -4.01 -21.68 18.59
CA LEU A 40 -4.92 -20.73 17.94
C LEU A 40 -5.86 -20.06 18.95
N ASN A 41 -6.48 -20.84 19.84
CA ASN A 41 -7.40 -20.32 20.87
C ASN A 41 -6.68 -19.37 21.83
N LEU A 42 -5.43 -19.67 22.21
CA LEU A 42 -4.59 -18.79 23.00
C LEU A 42 -4.25 -17.50 22.25
N ALA A 43 -3.81 -17.61 21.00
CA ALA A 43 -3.45 -16.46 20.16
C ALA A 43 -4.62 -15.50 19.95
N TRP A 44 -5.83 -16.05 19.75
CA TRP A 44 -7.03 -15.25 19.49
C TRP A 44 -7.81 -14.88 20.77
N TRP A 45 -7.34 -15.33 21.94
CA TRP A 45 -8.02 -15.17 23.22
C TRP A 45 -9.49 -15.63 23.19
N SER A 46 -9.74 -16.75 22.52
CA SER A 46 -11.10 -17.22 22.20
C SER A 46 -11.94 -17.66 23.40
N ASP A 47 -11.33 -17.82 24.58
CA ASP A 47 -12.08 -18.11 25.81
C ASP A 47 -13.02 -16.94 26.18
N PHE A 48 -12.67 -15.72 25.75
CA PHE A 48 -13.56 -14.57 25.89
C PHE A 48 -14.86 -14.80 25.11
N TRP A 49 -15.99 -14.60 25.79
CA TRP A 49 -17.33 -14.93 25.30
C TRP A 49 -17.53 -16.40 24.89
N SER A 50 -16.69 -17.31 25.40
CA SER A 50 -16.82 -18.75 25.17
C SER A 50 -16.75 -19.15 23.68
N HIS A 51 -15.90 -18.47 22.91
CA HIS A 51 -15.65 -18.75 21.49
C HIS A 51 -14.59 -19.84 21.24
N THR A 52 -14.17 -20.58 22.26
CA THR A 52 -13.15 -21.65 22.16
C THR A 52 -13.50 -22.64 21.04
N TYR A 53 -12.61 -22.76 20.05
CA TYR A 53 -12.76 -23.72 18.96
C TYR A 53 -12.27 -25.10 19.40
N SER A 54 -13.13 -26.11 19.28
CA SER A 54 -12.84 -27.51 19.62
C SER A 54 -12.66 -28.41 18.41
N ASP A 55 -12.95 -27.90 17.21
CA ASP A 55 -12.66 -28.57 15.93
C ASP A 55 -12.36 -27.53 14.85
N TRP A 56 -11.42 -27.81 13.95
CA TRP A 56 -11.04 -26.91 12.85
C TRP A 56 -12.21 -26.56 11.92
N SER A 57 -13.20 -27.45 11.77
CA SER A 57 -14.37 -27.19 10.92
C SER A 57 -15.27 -26.07 11.45
N GLN A 58 -15.17 -25.75 12.75
CA GLN A 58 -15.95 -24.69 13.40
C GLN A 58 -15.47 -23.30 12.99
N ILE A 59 -14.21 -23.18 12.56
CA ILE A 59 -13.64 -21.92 12.13
C ILE A 59 -14.20 -21.55 10.76
N VAL A 60 -14.69 -20.33 10.65
CA VAL A 60 -15.17 -19.69 9.44
C VAL A 60 -14.60 -18.27 9.36
N SER A 61 -14.47 -17.72 8.16
CA SER A 61 -14.10 -16.32 7.96
C SER A 61 -15.06 -15.37 8.70
N PRO A 62 -14.62 -14.15 9.04
CA PRO A 62 -15.49 -13.12 9.60
C PRO A 62 -16.73 -12.85 8.76
N ALA A 63 -17.88 -12.59 9.39
CA ALA A 63 -19.12 -12.23 8.70
C ALA A 63 -20.06 -11.39 9.58
N PRO A 64 -20.78 -10.38 9.04
CA PRO A 64 -21.69 -9.52 9.80
C PRO A 64 -22.78 -10.24 10.61
N GLN A 65 -23.28 -11.35 10.07
CA GLN A 65 -24.28 -12.22 10.69
C GLN A 65 -23.67 -13.41 11.46
N GLY A 66 -22.34 -13.45 11.58
CA GLY A 66 -21.57 -14.49 12.24
C GLY A 66 -20.59 -13.88 13.24
N GLU A 67 -19.32 -14.26 13.14
CA GLU A 67 -18.26 -13.78 14.03
C GLU A 67 -17.54 -12.57 13.41
N MET A 68 -17.32 -11.53 14.20
CA MET A 68 -16.47 -10.37 13.86
C MET A 68 -15.77 -9.77 15.10
N SER A 69 -16.03 -10.32 16.28
CA SER A 69 -15.53 -9.81 17.57
C SER A 69 -14.16 -10.37 17.93
N ILE A 70 -13.74 -11.49 17.33
CA ILE A 70 -12.41 -12.07 17.54
C ILE A 70 -11.39 -11.34 16.65
N HIS A 71 -10.58 -10.46 17.24
CA HIS A 71 -9.63 -9.66 16.48
C HIS A 71 -8.56 -10.49 15.76
N GLY A 72 -8.04 -11.53 16.43
CA GLY A 72 -7.09 -12.46 15.81
C GLY A 72 -7.64 -13.14 14.55
N LEU A 73 -8.92 -13.54 14.55
CA LEU A 73 -9.60 -14.07 13.37
C LEU A 73 -9.66 -13.05 12.23
N ASN A 74 -10.05 -11.81 12.52
CA ASN A 74 -10.17 -10.75 11.51
C ASN A 74 -8.81 -10.41 10.90
N LEU A 75 -7.76 -10.34 11.74
CA LEU A 75 -6.39 -10.06 11.32
C LEU A 75 -5.83 -11.19 10.46
N ASP A 76 -5.99 -12.45 10.90
CA ASP A 76 -5.52 -13.60 10.15
C ASP A 76 -6.30 -13.84 8.86
N TRP A 77 -7.57 -13.44 8.80
CA TRP A 77 -8.31 -13.44 7.54
C TRP A 77 -7.67 -12.50 6.52
N ARG A 78 -7.23 -11.31 6.91
CA ARG A 78 -6.50 -10.38 6.02
C ARG A 78 -5.14 -10.92 5.58
N ARG A 79 -4.40 -11.52 6.52
CA ARG A 79 -3.14 -12.23 6.20
C ARG A 79 -3.36 -13.35 5.20
N PHE A 80 -4.36 -14.19 5.43
CA PHE A 80 -4.76 -15.27 4.52
C PHE A 80 -5.14 -14.73 3.14
N MET A 81 -5.96 -13.68 3.07
CA MET A 81 -6.35 -13.08 1.79
C MET A 81 -5.15 -12.50 1.03
N THR A 82 -4.21 -11.88 1.74
CA THR A 82 -2.93 -11.42 1.16
C THR A 82 -2.12 -12.58 0.60
N ASP A 83 -1.98 -13.67 1.35
CA ASP A 83 -1.25 -14.87 0.89
C ASP A 83 -1.94 -15.52 -0.31
N GLN A 84 -3.28 -15.59 -0.33
CA GLN A 84 -4.04 -16.11 -1.46
C GLN A 84 -3.80 -15.32 -2.75
N VAL A 85 -3.84 -13.99 -2.68
CA VAL A 85 -3.58 -13.15 -3.86
C VAL A 85 -2.12 -13.20 -4.27
N THR A 86 -1.19 -13.29 -3.31
CA THR A 86 0.23 -13.46 -3.60
C THR A 86 0.51 -14.78 -4.33
N ASP A 87 -0.10 -15.88 -3.90
CA ASP A 87 -0.02 -17.18 -4.57
C ASP A 87 -0.69 -17.15 -5.95
N PHE A 88 -1.85 -16.51 -6.07
CA PHE A 88 -2.57 -16.34 -7.34
C PHE A 88 -1.71 -15.59 -8.37
N CYS A 89 -1.17 -14.43 -7.98
CA CYS A 89 -0.28 -13.63 -8.82
C CYS A 89 0.97 -14.43 -9.24
N ARG A 90 1.56 -15.20 -8.31
CA ARG A 90 2.72 -16.06 -8.61
C ARG A 90 2.40 -17.13 -9.66
N GLU A 91 1.23 -17.77 -9.57
CA GLU A 91 0.82 -18.77 -10.57
C GLU A 91 0.48 -18.14 -11.92
N GLU A 92 -0.02 -16.89 -11.98
CA GLU A 92 -0.18 -16.16 -13.24
C GLU A 92 1.17 -15.80 -13.90
N ILE A 93 2.16 -15.39 -13.10
CA ILE A 93 3.50 -15.01 -13.58
C ILE A 93 4.28 -16.22 -14.10
N LYS A 94 4.14 -17.37 -13.46
CA LYS A 94 4.92 -18.59 -13.73
C LYS A 94 4.99 -19.02 -15.20
N PRO A 95 3.88 -19.19 -15.95
CA PRO A 95 3.95 -19.54 -17.38
C PRO A 95 4.60 -18.44 -18.23
N LEU A 96 4.46 -17.16 -17.84
CA LEU A 96 5.07 -16.03 -18.54
C LEU A 96 6.60 -16.05 -18.41
N LYS A 97 7.10 -16.32 -17.20
CA LYS A 97 8.53 -16.48 -16.92
C LYS A 97 9.12 -17.74 -17.54
N GLN A 98 8.35 -18.82 -17.66
CA GLN A 98 8.78 -20.03 -18.40
C GLN A 98 8.97 -19.75 -19.89
N ALA A 99 8.11 -18.90 -20.48
CA ALA A 99 8.20 -18.53 -21.89
C ALA A 99 9.33 -17.53 -22.16
N ASN A 100 9.55 -16.56 -21.27
CA ASN A 100 10.68 -15.65 -21.31
C ASN A 100 10.99 -15.10 -19.90
N PRO A 101 12.09 -15.55 -19.25
CA PRO A 101 12.42 -15.12 -17.90
C PRO A 101 12.89 -13.66 -17.82
N ASP A 102 13.37 -13.08 -18.93
CA ASP A 102 13.95 -11.74 -18.97
C ASP A 102 12.89 -10.63 -18.97
N LEU A 103 11.64 -10.93 -19.33
CA LEU A 103 10.56 -9.95 -19.30
C LEU A 103 10.08 -9.71 -17.85
N PRO A 104 10.09 -8.45 -17.36
CA PRO A 104 9.66 -8.14 -16.01
C PRO A 104 8.14 -8.23 -15.88
N ALA A 105 7.63 -8.52 -14.69
CA ALA A 105 6.22 -8.57 -14.35
C ALA A 105 5.90 -7.62 -13.19
N THR A 106 4.73 -6.98 -13.28
CA THR A 106 4.14 -6.12 -12.23
C THR A 106 2.63 -6.36 -12.16
N THR A 107 2.02 -5.89 -11.08
CA THR A 107 0.58 -5.61 -11.01
C THR A 107 0.42 -4.19 -10.48
N ASN A 108 -0.61 -3.48 -10.89
CA ASN A 108 -0.91 -2.13 -10.41
C ASN A 108 -1.52 -2.15 -9.00
N PHE A 109 -0.89 -1.41 -8.08
CA PHE A 109 -1.34 -1.18 -6.71
C PHE A 109 -2.25 0.06 -6.63
N MET A 110 -3.08 0.14 -5.59
CA MET A 110 -4.04 1.23 -5.37
C MET A 110 -3.64 2.11 -4.17
N GLU A 111 -4.12 3.36 -4.17
CA GLU A 111 -3.86 4.36 -3.13
C GLU A 111 -4.22 3.85 -1.71
N TYR A 112 -3.21 3.78 -0.82
CA TYR A 112 -3.31 3.31 0.57
C TYR A 112 -4.19 2.07 0.77
N PHE A 113 -4.11 1.15 -0.20
CA PHE A 113 -5.04 0.02 -0.30
C PHE A 113 -5.08 -0.81 0.98
N TYR A 114 -6.30 -1.12 1.43
CA TYR A 114 -6.52 -1.70 2.75
C TYR A 114 -6.56 -3.23 2.74
N ASP A 115 -6.98 -3.87 1.64
CA ASP A 115 -7.30 -5.31 1.70
C ASP A 115 -6.06 -6.19 1.86
N TYR A 116 -4.93 -5.81 1.24
CA TYR A 116 -3.72 -6.64 1.18
C TYR A 116 -2.48 -5.92 1.68
N ASP A 117 -1.57 -6.68 2.30
CA ASP A 117 -0.24 -6.19 2.66
C ASP A 117 0.66 -6.21 1.42
N TYR A 118 0.91 -5.04 0.87
CA TYR A 118 1.77 -4.88 -0.30
C TYR A 118 3.24 -5.24 -0.05
N TRP A 119 3.71 -5.31 1.20
CA TRP A 119 5.04 -5.84 1.50
C TRP A 119 5.15 -7.35 1.27
N LYS A 120 4.04 -8.09 1.33
CA LYS A 120 3.98 -9.53 1.01
C LYS A 120 3.78 -9.80 -0.48
N LEU A 121 3.06 -8.92 -1.17
CA LEU A 121 2.83 -9.03 -2.61
C LEU A 121 4.03 -8.52 -3.43
N ALA A 122 4.70 -7.44 -3.01
CA ALA A 122 5.83 -6.87 -3.74
C ALA A 122 6.97 -7.85 -4.07
N PRO A 123 7.36 -8.81 -3.21
CA PRO A 123 8.40 -9.79 -3.51
C PRO A 123 8.14 -10.70 -4.71
N VAL A 124 6.88 -10.93 -5.10
CA VAL A 124 6.58 -11.76 -6.29
C VAL A 124 6.69 -10.98 -7.61
N LEU A 125 6.83 -9.66 -7.54
CA LEU A 125 6.92 -8.76 -8.69
C LEU A 125 8.37 -8.41 -9.01
N ASP A 126 8.68 -8.06 -10.27
CA ASP A 126 10.02 -7.60 -10.65
C ASP A 126 10.21 -6.10 -10.39
N PHE A 127 9.15 -5.32 -10.53
CA PHE A 127 9.11 -3.88 -10.24
C PHE A 127 7.74 -3.52 -9.66
N ILE A 128 7.64 -2.35 -9.03
CA ILE A 128 6.38 -1.87 -8.46
C ILE A 128 5.71 -0.95 -9.45
N SER A 129 4.38 -1.02 -9.49
CA SER A 129 3.57 -0.05 -10.20
C SER A 129 2.29 0.25 -9.44
N TRP A 130 1.76 1.47 -9.57
CA TRP A 130 0.54 1.85 -8.88
C TRP A 130 -0.27 2.91 -9.63
N ASP A 131 -1.50 3.11 -9.17
CA ASP A 131 -2.53 3.93 -9.78
C ASP A 131 -2.90 5.10 -8.87
N SER A 132 -2.74 6.33 -9.38
CA SER A 132 -2.87 7.55 -8.58
C SER A 132 -3.94 8.49 -9.13
N TYR A 133 -4.98 8.72 -8.31
CA TYR A 133 -6.11 9.59 -8.64
C TYR A 133 -6.40 10.66 -7.57
N PRO A 134 -5.45 11.53 -7.20
CA PRO A 134 -5.71 12.52 -6.16
C PRO A 134 -6.83 13.48 -6.57
N MET A 135 -7.70 13.83 -5.61
CA MET A 135 -8.86 14.71 -5.82
C MET A 135 -8.47 16.20 -5.89
N TRP A 136 -7.60 16.55 -6.85
CA TRP A 136 -7.08 17.91 -6.99
C TRP A 136 -8.20 18.96 -7.11
N HIS A 137 -7.96 20.12 -6.50
CA HIS A 137 -8.86 21.28 -6.51
C HIS A 137 -10.15 21.09 -5.72
N ASN A 138 -10.25 20.05 -4.89
CA ASN A 138 -11.33 19.93 -3.92
C ASN A 138 -11.24 20.98 -2.82
N GLU A 139 -10.04 21.17 -2.28
CA GLU A 139 -9.73 22.22 -1.33
C GLU A 139 -9.06 23.42 -2.02
N LYS A 140 -8.98 24.55 -1.31
CA LYS A 140 -8.26 25.73 -1.82
C LYS A 140 -6.74 25.52 -1.82
N ASP A 141 -6.25 24.77 -0.85
CA ASP A 141 -4.84 24.43 -0.66
C ASP A 141 -4.60 22.97 -1.04
N GLU A 142 -3.71 22.74 -2.00
CA GLU A 142 -3.34 21.41 -2.49
C GLU A 142 -2.20 20.78 -1.67
N THR A 143 -1.58 21.54 -0.76
CA THR A 143 -0.34 21.14 -0.06
C THR A 143 -0.52 19.83 0.69
N THR A 144 -1.62 19.69 1.43
CA THR A 144 -1.92 18.45 2.16
C THR A 144 -2.11 17.26 1.22
N LEU A 145 -2.84 17.44 0.11
CA LEU A 145 -3.07 16.36 -0.86
C LEU A 145 -1.77 15.97 -1.58
N ALA A 146 -0.97 16.96 -1.99
CA ALA A 146 0.33 16.72 -2.61
C ALA A 146 1.29 15.97 -1.68
N CYS A 147 1.35 16.37 -0.40
CA CYS A 147 2.13 15.69 0.62
C CYS A 147 1.64 14.24 0.86
N TYR A 148 0.32 14.02 0.88
CA TYR A 148 -0.29 12.70 1.03
C TYR A 148 0.04 11.75 -0.13
N THR A 149 -0.05 12.26 -1.37
CA THR A 149 0.33 11.51 -2.58
C THR A 149 1.84 11.24 -2.63
N ALA A 150 2.67 12.22 -2.24
CA ALA A 150 4.14 12.08 -2.21
C ALA A 150 4.58 10.95 -1.27
N MET A 151 4.01 10.88 -0.06
CA MET A 151 4.32 9.81 0.89
C MET A 151 4.02 8.43 0.29
N TYR A 152 2.97 8.30 -0.52
CA TYR A 152 2.65 7.02 -1.16
C TYR A 152 3.56 6.71 -2.35
N HIS A 153 4.03 7.72 -3.10
CA HIS A 153 5.11 7.52 -4.06
C HIS A 153 6.38 6.98 -3.38
N ASP A 154 6.75 7.55 -2.23
CA ASP A 154 7.90 7.09 -1.47
C ASP A 154 7.71 5.66 -0.95
N LEU A 155 6.51 5.30 -0.50
CA LEU A 155 6.18 3.91 -0.15
C LEU A 155 6.39 2.98 -1.34
N MET A 156 5.84 3.30 -2.51
CA MET A 156 5.96 2.47 -3.72
C MET A 156 7.41 2.23 -4.14
N ARG A 157 8.26 3.28 -4.07
CA ARG A 157 9.71 3.17 -4.29
C ARG A 157 10.39 2.29 -3.23
N THR A 158 10.00 2.45 -1.95
CA THR A 158 10.67 1.79 -0.82
C THR A 158 10.42 0.28 -0.79
N LEU A 159 9.27 -0.19 -1.27
CA LEU A 159 8.93 -1.63 -1.36
C LEU A 159 10.00 -2.49 -2.07
N LYS A 160 10.79 -1.88 -2.97
CA LYS A 160 11.95 -2.51 -3.63
C LYS A 160 13.24 -1.74 -3.42
N GLN A 161 13.45 -1.24 -2.19
CA GLN A 161 14.71 -0.70 -1.69
C GLN A 161 15.27 0.42 -2.59
N GLY A 162 14.41 1.34 -3.02
CA GLY A 162 14.83 2.48 -3.83
C GLY A 162 14.78 2.25 -5.34
N LYS A 163 14.43 1.03 -5.80
CA LYS A 163 14.22 0.76 -7.23
C LYS A 163 13.07 1.65 -7.76
N PRO A 164 13.24 2.32 -8.91
CA PRO A 164 12.17 3.10 -9.51
C PRO A 164 10.90 2.28 -9.74
N PHE A 165 9.75 2.94 -9.61
CA PHE A 165 8.44 2.35 -9.85
C PHE A 165 7.82 2.91 -11.13
N VAL A 166 6.66 2.38 -11.52
CA VAL A 166 5.85 2.88 -12.62
C VAL A 166 4.55 3.48 -12.08
N LEU A 167 4.24 4.73 -12.43
CA LEU A 167 2.90 5.25 -12.26
C LEU A 167 2.06 4.69 -13.41
N MET A 168 1.40 3.55 -13.18
CA MET A 168 0.72 2.76 -14.22
C MET A 168 -0.57 3.43 -14.66
N GLU A 169 -1.30 4.02 -13.72
CA GLU A 169 -2.44 4.83 -14.04
C GLU A 169 -2.45 6.18 -13.33
N SER A 170 -2.91 7.17 -14.06
CA SER A 170 -3.35 8.47 -13.56
C SER A 170 -4.32 9.07 -14.56
N THR A 171 -5.16 10.01 -14.14
CA THR A 171 -6.01 10.73 -15.10
C THR A 171 -5.30 11.99 -15.63
N PRO A 172 -5.32 12.24 -16.96
CA PRO A 172 -4.83 13.50 -17.51
C PRO A 172 -5.81 14.66 -17.26
N SER A 173 -7.01 14.40 -16.74
CA SER A 173 -8.01 15.43 -16.46
C SER A 173 -8.82 15.20 -15.19
N ALA A 174 -9.81 14.30 -15.22
CA ALA A 174 -10.76 14.03 -14.15
C ALA A 174 -11.12 12.53 -14.13
N THR A 175 -11.62 12.03 -13.01
CA THR A 175 -12.14 10.66 -12.87
C THR A 175 -13.67 10.63 -13.09
N ASN A 176 -14.26 9.44 -13.18
CA ASN A 176 -15.72 9.24 -13.27
C ASN A 176 -16.39 8.80 -11.96
N TRP A 177 -15.62 8.26 -11.01
CA TRP A 177 -16.14 7.55 -9.82
C TRP A 177 -16.06 8.35 -8.53
N GLN A 178 -15.31 9.45 -8.51
CA GLN A 178 -15.20 10.34 -7.36
C GLN A 178 -16.48 11.18 -7.17
N PRO A 179 -16.77 11.68 -5.94
CA PRO A 179 -17.91 12.56 -5.67
C PRO A 179 -18.01 13.77 -6.62
N THR A 180 -16.87 14.26 -7.12
CA THR A 180 -16.83 15.30 -8.14
C THR A 180 -15.74 15.04 -9.16
N SER A 181 -16.09 15.12 -10.45
CA SER A 181 -15.15 15.06 -11.57
C SER A 181 -14.55 16.44 -11.88
N LYS A 182 -13.74 16.99 -10.96
CA LYS A 182 -13.08 18.29 -11.18
C LYS A 182 -11.98 18.18 -12.23
N LEU A 183 -11.90 19.18 -13.10
CA LEU A 183 -10.81 19.29 -14.06
C LEU A 183 -9.53 19.73 -13.35
N LYS A 184 -8.42 19.02 -13.58
CA LYS A 184 -7.07 19.57 -13.37
C LYS A 184 -6.95 20.94 -14.04
N LYS A 185 -6.61 21.98 -13.28
CA LYS A 185 -6.33 23.34 -13.78
C LYS A 185 -5.09 23.31 -14.70
N PRO A 186 -4.93 24.30 -15.61
CA PRO A 186 -3.75 24.37 -16.46
C PRO A 186 -2.45 24.29 -15.65
N GLY A 187 -1.55 23.38 -16.05
CA GLY A 187 -0.27 23.12 -15.39
C GLY A 187 -0.33 22.03 -14.32
N MET A 188 -1.51 21.71 -13.78
CA MET A 188 -1.65 20.72 -12.71
C MET A 188 -1.38 19.29 -13.19
N HIS A 189 -1.69 18.99 -14.46
CA HIS A 189 -1.37 17.68 -15.02
C HIS A 189 0.14 17.48 -15.10
N ILE A 190 0.88 18.49 -15.59
CA ILE A 190 2.34 18.45 -15.64
C ILE A 190 2.91 18.33 -14.21
N LEU A 191 2.46 19.18 -13.27
CA LEU A 191 2.92 19.17 -11.89
C LEU A 191 2.75 17.79 -11.22
N SER A 192 1.52 17.25 -11.22
CA SER A 192 1.23 15.95 -10.60
C SER A 192 2.00 14.79 -11.26
N SER A 193 2.26 14.87 -12.56
CA SER A 193 3.05 13.85 -13.27
C SER A 193 4.53 13.93 -12.90
N LEU A 194 5.09 15.15 -12.85
CA LEU A 194 6.49 15.35 -12.46
C LEU A 194 6.72 15.10 -10.97
N GLN A 195 5.69 15.24 -10.13
CA GLN A 195 5.77 14.82 -8.73
C GLN A 195 6.05 13.32 -8.62
N ALA A 196 5.37 12.48 -9.40
CA ALA A 196 5.66 11.05 -9.42
C ALA A 196 7.11 10.77 -9.83
N VAL A 197 7.60 11.44 -10.88
CA VAL A 197 9.00 11.32 -11.34
C VAL A 197 9.98 11.75 -10.25
N ALA A 198 9.71 12.87 -9.57
CA ALA A 198 10.56 13.40 -8.50
C ALA A 198 10.70 12.44 -7.31
N HIS A 199 9.71 11.58 -7.08
CA HIS A 199 9.71 10.56 -6.03
C HIS A 199 10.11 9.16 -6.54
N GLY A 200 10.56 9.03 -7.79
CA GLY A 200 11.17 7.81 -8.33
C GLY A 200 10.32 7.02 -9.33
N ALA A 201 9.31 7.64 -9.98
CA ALA A 201 8.63 7.01 -11.10
C ALA A 201 9.47 7.11 -12.39
N ASP A 202 9.77 5.98 -13.03
CA ASP A 202 10.45 5.92 -14.34
C ASP A 202 9.46 5.92 -15.52
N ALA A 203 8.15 5.88 -15.24
CA ALA A 203 7.10 6.05 -16.23
C ALA A 203 5.88 6.75 -15.63
N VAL A 204 5.25 7.58 -16.46
CA VAL A 204 3.95 8.22 -16.21
C VAL A 204 2.98 7.72 -17.27
N GLN A 205 2.00 6.93 -16.85
CA GLN A 205 0.97 6.37 -17.71
C GLN A 205 -0.42 6.87 -17.29
N TYR A 206 -1.39 6.61 -18.18
CA TYR A 206 -2.76 7.08 -18.00
C TYR A 206 -3.78 5.98 -18.19
N PHE A 207 -4.77 5.98 -17.30
CA PHE A 207 -6.10 5.51 -17.64
C PHE A 207 -6.89 6.72 -18.16
N GLN A 208 -7.26 6.79 -19.44
CA GLN A 208 -6.98 5.86 -20.54
C GLN A 208 -6.44 6.63 -21.76
N TRP A 209 -5.97 5.91 -22.79
CA TRP A 209 -5.54 6.55 -24.03
C TRP A 209 -6.70 7.27 -24.75
N ARG A 210 -7.85 6.62 -24.90
CA ARG A 210 -9.03 7.16 -25.59
C ARG A 210 -10.27 6.85 -24.79
N LYS A 211 -11.14 7.83 -24.56
CA LYS A 211 -12.38 7.58 -23.82
C LYS A 211 -13.20 6.47 -24.46
N SER A 212 -13.64 5.53 -23.64
CA SER A 212 -14.72 4.60 -24.00
C SER A 212 -15.95 5.36 -24.47
N ARG A 213 -16.63 4.85 -25.52
CA ARG A 213 -17.85 5.47 -26.06
C ARG A 213 -19.08 5.20 -25.17
N GLY A 214 -19.08 4.09 -24.45
CA GLY A 214 -20.19 3.66 -23.58
C GLY A 214 -19.68 3.04 -22.29
N SER A 215 -20.59 2.48 -21.49
CA SER A 215 -20.33 1.89 -20.17
C SER A 215 -19.96 2.91 -19.07
N VAL A 216 -19.51 2.39 -17.95
CA VAL A 216 -19.32 3.07 -16.66
C VAL A 216 -18.24 4.16 -16.69
N GLU A 217 -17.20 3.97 -17.50
CA GLU A 217 -16.03 4.88 -17.56
C GLU A 217 -15.98 5.75 -18.81
N LYS A 218 -17.08 5.86 -19.57
CA LYS A 218 -17.15 6.74 -20.75
C LYS A 218 -16.83 8.22 -20.46
N PHE A 219 -16.92 8.63 -19.19
CA PHE A 219 -16.61 9.99 -18.74
C PHE A 219 -15.31 10.08 -17.94
N HIS A 220 -14.58 8.97 -17.76
CA HIS A 220 -13.23 9.03 -17.20
C HIS A 220 -12.33 9.84 -18.15
N GLY A 221 -11.39 10.60 -17.59
CA GLY A 221 -10.37 11.33 -18.34
C GLY A 221 -9.57 10.42 -19.26
N ALA A 222 -9.13 10.98 -20.38
CA ALA A 222 -8.29 10.27 -21.34
C ALA A 222 -7.46 11.28 -22.14
N VAL A 223 -6.43 10.78 -22.81
CA VAL A 223 -5.61 11.60 -23.73
C VAL A 223 -6.44 12.04 -24.93
N VAL A 224 -7.20 11.12 -25.53
CA VAL A 224 -8.13 11.38 -26.64
C VAL A 224 -9.57 11.40 -26.12
N ASP A 225 -10.18 12.58 -26.17
CA ASP A 225 -11.60 12.78 -25.87
C ASP A 225 -12.50 12.20 -26.98
N HIS A 226 -13.83 12.18 -26.76
CA HIS A 226 -14.80 11.72 -27.77
C HIS A 226 -14.73 12.52 -29.08
N VAL A 227 -14.19 13.74 -29.05
CA VAL A 227 -13.91 14.56 -30.25
C VAL A 227 -12.91 13.91 -31.22
N GLY A 228 -12.10 12.95 -30.73
CA GLY A 228 -11.29 12.08 -31.57
C GLY A 228 -9.88 12.59 -31.92
N HIS A 229 -9.48 13.79 -31.46
CA HIS A 229 -8.16 14.38 -31.69
C HIS A 229 -7.53 14.98 -30.42
N LEU A 230 -6.25 15.35 -30.51
CA LEU A 230 -5.47 15.92 -29.39
C LEU A 230 -5.51 17.46 -29.30
N ASP A 231 -6.13 18.15 -30.26
CA ASP A 231 -6.33 19.60 -30.18
C ASP A 231 -7.42 20.00 -29.15
N THR A 232 -7.18 19.58 -27.91
CA THR A 232 -7.93 19.91 -26.71
C THR A 232 -6.93 20.44 -25.68
N ARG A 233 -7.39 21.14 -24.64
CA ARG A 233 -6.48 21.59 -23.57
C ARG A 233 -5.72 20.39 -22.96
N THR A 234 -6.43 19.31 -22.64
CA THR A 234 -5.84 18.08 -22.08
C THR A 234 -4.83 17.46 -23.04
N GLY A 235 -5.18 17.28 -24.32
CA GLY A 235 -4.27 16.67 -25.31
C GLY A 235 -2.99 17.48 -25.53
N ARG A 236 -3.09 18.83 -25.53
CA ARG A 236 -1.92 19.72 -25.62
C ARG A 236 -1.02 19.63 -24.37
N GLU A 237 -1.61 19.58 -23.18
CA GLU A 237 -0.84 19.47 -21.92
C GLU A 237 -0.16 18.10 -21.78
N VAL A 238 -0.83 17.01 -22.19
CA VAL A 238 -0.21 15.67 -22.28
C VAL A 238 0.95 15.67 -23.28
N SER A 239 0.79 16.33 -24.43
CA SER A 239 1.84 16.44 -25.45
C SER A 239 3.04 17.27 -24.96
N GLU A 240 2.78 18.31 -24.17
CA GLU A 240 3.82 19.10 -23.51
C GLU A 240 4.60 18.28 -22.50
N LEU A 241 3.92 17.55 -21.61
CA LEU A 241 4.59 16.64 -20.68
C LEU A 241 5.43 15.60 -21.42
N GLY A 242 4.92 15.02 -22.51
CA GLY A 242 5.67 14.07 -23.33
C GLY A 242 7.00 14.64 -23.85
N ARG A 243 7.03 15.91 -24.26
CA ARG A 243 8.27 16.61 -24.64
C ARG A 243 9.21 16.81 -23.45
N MET A 244 8.67 17.14 -22.27
CA MET A 244 9.46 17.32 -21.06
C MET A 244 10.12 15.99 -20.63
N LEU A 245 9.35 14.91 -20.56
CA LEU A 245 9.85 13.58 -20.19
C LEU A 245 10.91 13.07 -21.18
N ALA A 246 10.73 13.30 -22.48
CA ALA A 246 11.73 12.95 -23.50
C ALA A 246 13.06 13.70 -23.32
N ALA A 247 13.06 14.86 -22.66
CA ALA A 247 14.27 15.62 -22.32
C ALA A 247 14.89 15.23 -20.97
N MET A 248 14.22 14.39 -20.17
CA MET A 248 14.63 13.99 -18.82
C MET A 248 15.24 12.59 -18.75
N THR A 249 15.77 12.06 -19.86
CA THR A 249 16.40 10.72 -19.88
C THR A 249 17.51 10.49 -18.85
N PRO A 250 18.30 11.50 -18.39
CA PRO A 250 19.27 11.29 -17.32
C PRO A 250 18.66 10.94 -15.95
N VAL A 251 17.35 11.16 -15.75
CA VAL A 251 16.63 10.83 -14.50
C VAL A 251 16.25 9.36 -14.45
N LEU A 252 16.12 8.69 -15.60
CA LEU A 252 15.74 7.27 -15.67
C LEU A 252 16.72 6.41 -14.89
N GLY A 253 16.21 5.57 -13.99
CA GLY A 253 17.03 4.71 -13.15
C GLY A 253 17.78 5.41 -12.02
N SER A 254 17.63 6.73 -11.86
CA SER A 254 18.22 7.47 -10.73
C SER A 254 17.63 6.99 -9.40
N ARG A 255 18.39 7.17 -8.32
CA ARG A 255 18.00 6.72 -6.97
C ARG A 255 17.75 7.91 -6.06
N VAL A 256 16.81 7.74 -5.13
CA VAL A 256 16.57 8.65 -4.02
C VAL A 256 17.36 8.15 -2.80
N GLU A 257 18.24 8.98 -2.27
CA GLU A 257 19.03 8.67 -1.07
C GLU A 257 18.36 9.26 0.16
N ALA A 258 17.51 8.48 0.83
CA ALA A 258 16.90 8.88 2.10
C ALA A 258 17.74 8.43 3.30
N ARG A 259 17.83 9.29 4.31
CA ARG A 259 18.40 8.99 5.63
C ARG A 259 17.35 9.01 6.74
N VAL A 260 16.10 9.28 6.38
CA VAL A 260 14.94 9.27 7.27
C VAL A 260 14.01 8.15 6.81
N ALA A 261 13.53 7.37 7.76
CA ALA A 261 12.51 6.36 7.53
C ALA A 261 11.25 6.63 8.36
N ILE A 262 10.08 6.41 7.77
CA ILE A 262 8.79 6.44 8.47
C ILE A 262 8.14 5.06 8.33
N ILE A 263 7.68 4.50 9.45
CA ILE A 263 7.00 3.21 9.45
C ILE A 263 5.52 3.38 9.07
N PHE A 264 5.13 2.66 8.02
CA PHE A 264 3.76 2.37 7.64
C PHE A 264 3.59 0.86 7.57
N ASP A 265 2.86 0.28 8.52
CA ASP A 265 2.75 -1.17 8.69
C ASP A 265 1.30 -1.64 8.53
N TRP A 266 1.05 -2.51 7.55
CA TRP A 266 -0.31 -2.97 7.23
C TRP A 266 -0.93 -3.78 8.36
N GLU A 267 -0.19 -4.70 8.97
CA GLU A 267 -0.74 -5.51 10.06
C GLU A 267 -1.03 -4.67 11.30
N SER A 268 -0.12 -3.73 11.63
CA SER A 268 -0.38 -2.76 12.70
C SER A 268 -1.61 -1.91 12.41
N ARG A 269 -1.78 -1.43 11.17
CA ARG A 269 -2.96 -0.66 10.74
C ARG A 269 -4.24 -1.51 10.87
N TRP A 270 -4.24 -2.73 10.36
CA TRP A 270 -5.39 -3.63 10.42
C TRP A 270 -5.85 -3.94 11.83
N ALA A 271 -4.91 -4.31 12.70
CA ALA A 271 -5.21 -4.62 14.09
C ALA A 271 -5.73 -3.37 14.81
N MET A 272 -5.06 -2.23 14.61
CA MET A 272 -5.44 -0.97 15.24
C MET A 272 -6.83 -0.47 14.80
N ASP A 273 -7.14 -0.53 13.50
CA ASP A 273 -8.44 -0.09 12.97
C ASP A 273 -9.59 -1.04 13.36
N ASN A 274 -9.29 -2.32 13.59
CA ASN A 274 -10.27 -3.33 14.01
C ASN A 274 -10.54 -3.32 15.53
N ALA A 275 -9.64 -2.73 16.31
CA ALA A 275 -9.74 -2.67 17.77
C ALA A 275 -10.96 -1.88 18.25
N GLN A 276 -11.56 -2.33 19.36
CA GLN A 276 -12.67 -1.63 20.03
C GLN A 276 -12.13 -0.56 21.00
N GLY A 277 -11.65 0.55 20.44
CA GLY A 277 -11.06 1.67 21.17
C GLY A 277 -9.71 2.08 20.56
N PRO A 278 -9.09 3.17 21.03
CA PRO A 278 -9.56 4.07 22.08
C PRO A 278 -10.50 5.18 21.53
N ARG A 279 -10.62 5.30 20.21
CA ARG A 279 -11.47 6.31 19.55
C ARG A 279 -12.20 5.71 18.35
N ASN A 280 -13.35 5.08 18.61
CA ASN A 280 -14.16 4.39 17.59
C ASN A 280 -14.65 5.29 16.46
N LEU A 281 -14.65 6.62 16.65
CA LEU A 281 -14.98 7.60 15.61
C LEU A 281 -13.86 7.80 14.57
N GLY A 282 -12.73 7.10 14.71
CA GLY A 282 -11.63 7.07 13.75
C GLY A 282 -10.28 7.33 14.40
N LEU A 283 -9.26 6.58 13.98
CA LEU A 283 -7.87 6.76 14.41
C LEU A 283 -7.06 7.54 13.38
N HIS A 284 -7.47 7.50 12.11
CA HIS A 284 -6.86 8.26 11.00
C HIS A 284 -5.35 7.98 10.88
N TYR A 285 -4.98 6.70 10.78
CA TYR A 285 -3.59 6.23 10.74
C TYR A 285 -2.77 6.88 9.63
N GLU A 286 -3.24 6.77 8.40
CA GLU A 286 -2.54 7.23 7.20
C GLU A 286 -2.33 8.74 7.25
N ARG A 287 -3.34 9.47 7.73
CA ARG A 287 -3.25 10.91 7.97
C ARG A 287 -2.20 11.23 9.03
N THR A 288 -2.21 10.52 10.16
CA THR A 288 -1.27 10.75 11.27
C THR A 288 0.17 10.49 10.83
N VAL A 289 0.40 9.42 10.06
CA VAL A 289 1.72 9.13 9.46
C VAL A 289 2.11 10.26 8.50
N ASN A 290 1.17 10.73 7.66
CA ASN A 290 1.44 11.83 6.73
C ASN A 290 1.74 13.17 7.44
N GLU A 291 1.14 13.43 8.59
CA GLU A 291 1.43 14.63 9.39
C GLU A 291 2.89 14.63 9.89
N HIS A 292 3.48 13.47 10.18
CA HIS A 292 4.91 13.35 10.50
C HIS A 292 5.79 13.51 9.24
N TYR A 293 5.41 12.85 8.14
CA TYR A 293 6.08 12.94 6.85
C TYR A 293 6.15 14.38 6.32
N ARG A 294 5.08 15.15 6.50
CA ARG A 294 4.94 16.52 6.00
C ARG A 294 6.08 17.44 6.42
N ALA A 295 6.56 17.32 7.66
CA ALA A 295 7.65 18.16 8.16
C ALA A 295 8.94 17.98 7.36
N PHE A 296 9.22 16.77 6.86
CA PHE A 296 10.38 16.48 6.01
C PHE A 296 10.14 16.93 4.57
N TRP A 297 8.94 16.65 4.05
CA TRP A 297 8.54 17.03 2.70
C TRP A 297 8.58 18.55 2.49
N GLU A 298 8.11 19.36 3.46
CA GLU A 298 8.18 20.83 3.39
C GLU A 298 9.62 21.38 3.40
N GLN A 299 10.59 20.58 3.89
CA GLN A 299 12.02 20.91 3.89
C GLN A 299 12.78 20.31 2.71
N GLY A 300 12.13 19.52 1.85
CA GLY A 300 12.79 18.81 0.76
C GLY A 300 13.73 17.68 1.22
N VAL A 301 13.49 17.10 2.40
CA VAL A 301 14.26 15.97 2.93
C VAL A 301 13.64 14.67 2.44
N ALA A 302 14.43 13.81 1.80
CA ALA A 302 13.98 12.52 1.30
C ALA A 302 13.66 11.54 2.45
N VAL A 303 12.56 10.80 2.28
CA VAL A 303 12.07 9.82 3.27
C VAL A 303 11.80 8.48 2.57
N ASP A 304 12.22 7.39 3.20
CA ASP A 304 11.77 6.04 2.86
C ASP A 304 10.57 5.68 3.75
N VAL A 305 9.50 5.12 3.16
CA VAL A 305 8.34 4.66 3.93
C VAL A 305 8.40 3.14 4.02
N ILE A 306 8.85 2.64 5.18
CA ILE A 306 9.15 1.22 5.44
C ILE A 306 8.04 0.55 6.28
N ASN A 307 8.03 -0.77 6.42
CA ASN A 307 7.22 -1.45 7.45
C ASN A 307 8.07 -1.83 8.68
N GLY A 308 7.43 -2.45 9.68
CA GLY A 308 8.11 -2.91 10.89
C GLY A 308 9.13 -4.04 10.66
N ASP A 309 9.20 -4.66 9.48
CA ASP A 309 10.10 -5.80 9.20
C ASP A 309 11.40 -5.38 8.49
N CYS A 310 11.49 -4.13 8.02
CA CYS A 310 12.65 -3.64 7.28
C CYS A 310 13.90 -3.50 8.17
N ASP A 311 15.07 -3.53 7.52
CA ASP A 311 16.33 -3.14 8.16
C ASP A 311 16.34 -1.64 8.44
N LEU A 312 16.84 -1.27 9.62
CA LEU A 312 16.91 0.11 10.09
C LEU A 312 18.31 0.72 9.92
N SER A 313 19.33 -0.12 9.67
CA SER A 313 20.74 0.29 9.77
C SER A 313 21.18 1.36 8.78
N GLY A 314 20.45 1.54 7.68
CA GLY A 314 20.71 2.55 6.65
C GLY A 314 20.20 3.95 6.97
N TYR A 315 19.46 4.15 8.06
CA TYR A 315 18.83 5.42 8.39
C TYR A 315 19.52 6.12 9.56
N ASP A 316 19.45 7.45 9.60
CA ASP A 316 19.85 8.26 10.75
C ASP A 316 18.67 8.50 11.71
N LEU A 317 17.45 8.50 11.17
CA LEU A 317 16.21 8.71 11.92
C LEU A 317 15.13 7.73 11.45
N VAL A 318 14.50 7.04 12.40
CA VAL A 318 13.34 6.17 12.18
C VAL A 318 12.16 6.70 12.99
N ILE A 319 11.01 6.88 12.34
CA ILE A 319 9.80 7.43 12.96
C ILE A 319 8.69 6.38 12.84
N ALA A 320 8.00 6.12 13.94
CA ALA A 320 6.98 5.08 14.08
C ALA A 320 5.66 5.67 14.64
N PRO A 321 4.90 6.44 13.84
CA PRO A 321 3.63 7.01 14.30
C PRO A 321 2.61 5.90 14.53
N MET A 322 2.07 5.82 15.74
CA MET A 322 1.06 4.84 16.17
C MET A 322 1.41 3.40 15.74
N LEU A 323 2.65 2.96 16.03
CA LEU A 323 3.07 1.57 15.78
C LEU A 323 2.45 0.64 16.82
N TYR A 324 1.14 0.46 16.68
CA TYR A 324 0.26 -0.26 17.59
C TYR A 324 0.72 -1.70 17.82
N MET A 325 1.01 -2.41 16.74
CA MET A 325 1.55 -3.76 16.76
C MET A 325 3.07 -3.73 16.69
N VAL A 326 3.72 -4.32 17.67
CA VAL A 326 5.16 -4.57 17.64
C VAL A 326 5.36 -6.07 17.54
N ARG A 327 5.96 -6.53 16.43
CA ARG A 327 6.26 -7.95 16.24
C ARG A 327 7.62 -8.30 16.84
N ASP A 328 7.79 -9.59 17.11
CA ASP A 328 9.04 -10.12 17.64
C ASP A 328 10.25 -9.68 16.82
N GLY A 329 11.30 -9.28 17.53
CA GLY A 329 12.56 -8.79 16.95
C GLY A 329 12.57 -7.33 16.51
N PHE A 330 11.43 -6.64 16.40
CA PHE A 330 11.45 -5.21 16.05
C PHE A 330 12.13 -4.35 17.11
N ALA A 331 11.79 -4.55 18.39
CA ALA A 331 12.42 -3.84 19.51
C ALA A 331 13.95 -4.01 19.52
N ALA A 332 14.43 -5.25 19.34
CA ALA A 332 15.86 -5.51 19.24
C ALA A 332 16.54 -4.81 18.04
N ARG A 333 15.84 -4.64 16.90
CA ARG A 333 16.34 -3.84 15.78
C ARG A 333 16.40 -2.35 16.12
N VAL A 334 15.43 -1.83 16.86
CA VAL A 334 15.42 -0.43 17.34
C VAL A 334 16.56 -0.21 18.33
N GLU A 335 16.78 -1.11 19.29
CA GLU A 335 17.91 -1.03 20.23
C GLU A 335 19.25 -0.98 19.48
N GLN A 336 19.46 -1.88 18.52
CA GLN A 336 20.68 -1.88 17.69
C GLN A 336 20.84 -0.60 16.87
N HIS A 337 19.74 -0.02 16.40
CA HIS A 337 19.75 1.26 15.67
C HIS A 337 20.21 2.40 16.58
N LEU A 338 19.69 2.47 17.81
CA LEU A 338 20.06 3.47 18.82
C LEU A 338 21.52 3.30 19.27
N GLU A 339 21.98 2.06 19.49
CA GLU A 339 23.37 1.76 19.87
C GLU A 339 24.40 2.23 18.83
N ARG A 340 24.01 2.24 17.54
CA ARG A 340 24.84 2.73 16.43
C ARG A 340 24.75 4.24 16.23
N GLY A 341 23.98 4.95 17.07
CA GLY A 341 23.82 6.41 17.03
C GLY A 341 22.63 6.89 16.20
N GLY A 342 21.75 5.99 15.76
CA GLY A 342 20.50 6.37 15.11
C GLY A 342 19.50 6.97 16.11
N HIS A 343 18.51 7.68 15.58
CA HIS A 343 17.41 8.24 16.36
C HIS A 343 16.10 7.50 16.08
N PHE A 344 15.27 7.34 17.11
CA PHE A 344 13.95 6.73 17.01
C PHE A 344 12.89 7.66 17.60
N VAL A 345 11.76 7.82 16.90
CA VAL A 345 10.61 8.60 17.36
C VAL A 345 9.38 7.71 17.29
N ALA A 346 8.70 7.51 18.41
CA ALA A 346 7.38 6.89 18.46
C ALA A 346 6.34 7.90 18.95
N SER A 347 5.07 7.67 18.66
CA SER A 347 3.97 8.49 19.17
C SER A 347 3.12 7.73 20.19
N TYR A 348 2.06 8.39 20.67
CA TYR A 348 0.97 7.74 21.39
C TYR A 348 0.46 6.51 20.63
N TRP A 349 -0.10 5.54 21.36
CA TRP A 349 -0.69 4.30 20.83
C TRP A 349 0.30 3.38 20.08
N SER A 350 1.58 3.42 20.45
CA SER A 350 2.62 2.50 19.95
C SER A 350 3.00 1.45 21.00
N GLY A 351 3.35 0.24 20.58
CA GLY A 351 3.82 -0.83 21.46
C GLY A 351 2.71 -1.42 22.35
N ILE A 352 1.52 -1.61 21.78
CA ILE A 352 0.33 -2.02 22.53
C ILE A 352 0.14 -3.53 22.46
N VAL A 353 0.29 -4.13 21.28
CA VAL A 353 -0.02 -5.54 21.03
C VAL A 353 1.08 -6.29 20.29
N ASN A 354 1.08 -7.61 20.42
CA ASN A 354 1.91 -8.52 19.65
C ASN A 354 1.27 -8.88 18.29
N GLU A 355 1.85 -9.84 17.58
CA GLU A 355 1.41 -10.28 16.25
C GLU A 355 -0.01 -10.87 16.18
N SER A 356 -0.60 -11.30 17.28
CA SER A 356 -1.95 -11.86 17.34
C SER A 356 -2.95 -10.91 18.00
N ASP A 357 -2.61 -9.62 18.09
CA ASP A 357 -3.43 -8.57 18.73
C ASP A 357 -3.60 -8.76 20.25
N LEU A 358 -2.69 -9.51 20.89
CA LEU A 358 -2.66 -9.65 22.34
C LEU A 358 -1.87 -8.51 22.97
N CYS A 359 -2.49 -7.80 23.92
CA CYS A 359 -1.84 -6.73 24.65
C CYS A 359 -0.60 -7.20 25.41
N TYR A 360 0.47 -6.42 25.36
CA TYR A 360 1.64 -6.66 26.19
C TYR A 360 1.32 -6.48 27.68
N PRO A 361 1.60 -7.48 28.54
CA PRO A 361 1.51 -7.30 29.98
C PRO A 361 2.67 -6.45 30.52
N GLY A 362 2.50 -5.87 31.70
CA GLY A 362 3.56 -5.09 32.37
C GLY A 362 3.56 -3.58 32.07
N GLY A 363 2.74 -3.12 31.13
CA GLY A 363 2.49 -1.71 30.85
C GLY A 363 2.97 -1.27 29.46
N PHE A 364 2.33 -0.22 28.92
CA PHE A 364 2.70 0.37 27.63
C PHE A 364 3.80 1.43 27.84
N PRO A 365 4.80 1.54 26.94
CA PRO A 365 4.80 1.15 25.52
C PRO A 365 5.31 -0.28 25.21
N GLY A 366 5.15 -1.23 26.14
CA GLY A 366 5.39 -2.65 25.90
C GLY A 366 6.87 -2.88 25.60
N PRO A 367 7.22 -3.45 24.42
CA PRO A 367 8.61 -3.72 24.06
C PRO A 367 9.39 -2.50 23.53
N LEU A 368 8.80 -1.30 23.43
CA LEU A 368 9.46 -0.09 22.89
C LEU A 368 10.12 0.83 23.93
#